data_AF-A0A846JFE2-F1
#
_entry.id   AF-A0A846JFE2-F1
#
_cell.length_a   1.000
_cell.length_b   1.000
_cell.length_c   1.000
_cell.angle_alpha   90.00
_cell.angle_beta   90.00
_cell.angle_gamma   90.00
#
_symmetry.space_group_name_H-M   'P 1'
#
loop_
_entity.id
_entity.type
_entity.pdbx_description
1 polymer ?
#
loop_
_entity_poly.entity_id
_entity_poly.type
_entity_poly.pdbx_seq_one_letter_code
_entity_poly.pdbx_strand_id
1 'polypeptide(L)'
;MTTEQRKAVLVIRNYLNKDLKDNYILENYDLAVEQLINNAAKLENIKTPGVKSMSEGNQSISFDSNPWSITEDIKALLPTPYVRMW
;
A
#
# COMPACT_ATOMS: atom_id res chain seq x y z
N MET A 1 -16.92 -7.58 2.95
CA MET A 1 -15.46 -7.40 2.93
C MET A 1 -14.88 -8.19 1.76
N THR A 2 -14.33 -7.51 0.76
CA THR A 2 -13.73 -8.15 -0.43
C THR A 2 -12.31 -8.65 -0.13
N THR A 3 -11.74 -9.44 -1.05
CA THR A 3 -10.37 -9.93 -0.93
C THR A 3 -9.36 -8.77 -0.95
N GLU A 4 -9.58 -7.74 -1.77
CA GLU A 4 -8.72 -6.55 -1.79
C GLU A 4 -8.79 -5.76 -0.48
N GLN A 5 -9.98 -5.59 0.09
CA GLN A 5 -10.16 -4.95 1.39
C GLN A 5 -9.42 -5.71 2.50
N ARG A 6 -9.45 -7.04 2.50
CA ARG A 6 -8.67 -7.86 3.46
C ARG A 6 -7.17 -7.64 3.34
N LYS A 7 -6.65 -7.59 2.10
CA LYS A 7 -5.23 -7.31 1.86
C LYS A 7 -4.85 -5.92 2.34
N ALA A 8 -5.65 -4.90 1.99
CA ALA A 8 -5.42 -3.51 2.40
C ALA A 8 -5.41 -3.35 3.92
N VAL A 9 -6.42 -3.92 4.61
CA VAL A 9 -6.50 -3.90 6.07
C VAL A 9 -5.28 -4.56 6.70
N LEU A 10 -4.83 -5.69 6.18
CA LEU A 10 -3.64 -6.39 6.68
C LEU A 10 -2.37 -5.54 6.52
N VAL A 11 -2.21 -4.89 5.38
CA VAL A 11 -1.06 -4.00 5.10
C VAL A 11 -1.07 -2.80 6.05
N ILE A 12 -2.22 -2.14 6.21
CA ILE A 12 -2.38 -0.99 7.12
C ILE A 12 -2.14 -1.40 8.58
N ARG A 13 -2.69 -2.54 9.01
CA ARG A 13 -2.49 -3.07 10.36
C ARG A 13 -1.01 -3.33 10.64
N ASN A 14 -0.31 -3.95 9.69
CA ASN A 14 1.12 -4.21 9.80
C ASN A 14 1.92 -2.90 9.85
N TYR A 15 1.55 -1.90 9.03
CA TYR A 15 2.19 -0.60 9.01
C TYR A 15 2.03 0.18 10.33
N LEU A 16 0.82 0.20 10.89
CA LEU A 16 0.54 0.87 12.15
C LEU A 16 1.13 0.13 13.36
N ASN A 17 1.54 -1.13 13.18
CA ASN A 17 2.07 -1.99 14.23
C ASN A 17 1.16 -2.04 15.47
N LYS A 18 -0.15 -2.04 15.24
CA LYS A 18 -1.19 -2.04 16.27
C LYS A 18 -2.16 -3.19 16.04
N ASP A 19 -2.67 -3.73 17.14
CA ASP A 19 -3.78 -4.68 17.12
C ASP A 19 -5.11 -3.96 16.91
N LEU A 20 -5.34 -3.49 15.68
CA LEU A 20 -6.58 -2.84 15.29
C LEU A 20 -7.56 -3.87 14.75
N LYS A 21 -8.84 -3.71 15.07
CA LYS A 21 -9.91 -4.51 14.49
C LYS A 21 -10.09 -4.16 13.03
N ASP A 22 -10.30 -5.16 12.18
CA ASP A 22 -10.51 -4.97 10.74
C ASP A 22 -11.65 -3.99 10.45
N ASN A 23 -12.75 -4.08 11.21
CA ASN A 23 -13.90 -3.18 11.08
C ASN A 23 -13.55 -1.72 11.42
N TYR A 24 -12.68 -1.51 12.42
CA TYR A 24 -12.22 -0.18 12.78
C TYR A 24 -11.38 0.45 11.66
N ILE A 25 -10.52 -0.34 11.01
CA ILE A 25 -9.72 0.14 9.88
C ILE A 25 -10.61 0.49 8.70
N LEU A 26 -11.63 -0.32 8.41
CA LEU A 26 -12.56 -0.05 7.32
C LEU A 26 -13.47 1.16 7.57
N GLU A 27 -13.80 1.47 8.82
CA GLU A 27 -14.67 2.62 9.15
C GLU A 27 -13.90 3.92 9.35
N ASN A 28 -12.68 3.87 9.88
CA ASN A 28 -11.90 5.07 10.21
C ASN A 28 -10.84 5.40 9.14
N TYR A 29 -10.43 4.41 8.35
CA TYR A 29 -9.41 4.55 7.31
C TYR A 29 -9.92 4.04 5.96
N ASP A 30 -11.22 4.20 5.71
CA ASP A 30 -11.89 3.83 4.45
C ASP A 30 -11.17 4.43 3.23
N LEU A 31 -10.83 5.72 3.28
CA LEU A 31 -10.12 6.42 2.22
C LEU A 31 -8.72 5.83 1.96
N ALA A 32 -7.99 5.47 3.03
CA ALA A 32 -6.67 4.86 2.91
C ALA A 32 -6.74 3.45 2.31
N VAL A 33 -7.78 2.68 2.67
CA VAL A 33 -8.06 1.36 2.12
C VAL A 33 -8.38 1.47 0.63
N GLU A 34 -9.29 2.37 0.24
CA GLU A 34 -9.64 2.57 -1.17
C GLU A 34 -8.43 3.04 -2.00
N GLN A 35 -7.66 4.00 -1.49
CA GLN A 35 -6.46 4.49 -2.16
C GLN A 35 -5.43 3.37 -2.38
N LEU A 36 -5.24 2.50 -1.37
CA LEU A 36 -4.35 1.36 -1.48
C LEU A 36 -4.82 0.36 -2.54
N ILE A 37 -6.11 0.04 -2.56
CA ILE A 37 -6.71 -0.87 -3.56
C ILE A 37 -6.56 -0.28 -4.96
N ASN A 38 -6.84 1.01 -5.13
CA ASN A 38 -6.70 1.72 -6.40
C ASN A 38 -5.24 1.74 -6.89
N ASN A 39 -4.30 2.00 -5.99
CA ASN A 39 -2.86 1.98 -6.31
C ASN A 39 -2.40 0.57 -6.68
N ALA A 40 -2.84 -0.46 -5.94
CA ALA A 40 -2.54 -1.85 -6.24
C ALA A 40 -3.09 -2.26 -7.62
N ALA A 41 -4.36 -1.94 -7.90
CA ALA A 41 -5.00 -2.25 -9.18
C ALA A 41 -4.31 -1.55 -10.36
N LYS A 42 -3.90 -0.27 -10.20
CA LYS A 42 -3.12 0.46 -11.21
C LYS A 42 -1.78 -0.23 -11.47
N LEU A 43 -1.04 -0.59 -10.42
CA LEU A 43 0.25 -1.25 -10.56
C LEU A 43 0.14 -2.67 -11.14
N GLU A 44 -0.90 -3.42 -10.79
CA GLU A 44 -1.20 -4.72 -11.41
C GLU A 44 -1.54 -4.56 -12.90
N ASN A 45 -2.27 -3.51 -13.27
CA ASN A 45 -2.58 -3.21 -14.67
C ASN A 45 -1.34 -2.78 -15.46
N ILE A 46 -0.45 -1.96 -14.87
CA ILE A 46 0.79 -1.49 -15.51
C ILE A 46 1.77 -2.65 -15.79
N LYS A 47 1.72 -3.74 -15.02
CA LYS A 47 2.63 -4.89 -15.17
C LYS A 47 2.34 -5.76 -16.40
N THR A 48 1.22 -5.57 -17.07
CA THR A 48 0.83 -6.33 -18.27
C THR A 48 0.23 -5.34 -19.28
N PRO A 49 0.83 -5.02 -20.46
CA PRO A 49 1.82 -5.79 -21.24
C PRO A 49 3.00 -4.98 -21.84
N GLY A 50 4.22 -5.52 -21.73
CA GLY A 50 5.16 -5.44 -22.87
C GLY A 50 6.33 -4.45 -22.88
N VAL A 51 6.67 -3.75 -21.80
CA VAL A 51 7.95 -3.01 -21.75
C VAL A 51 8.88 -3.60 -20.70
N LYS A 52 9.62 -4.63 -21.13
CA LYS A 52 10.92 -4.97 -20.55
C LYS A 52 11.86 -3.80 -20.85
N SER A 53 12.39 -3.19 -19.80
CA SER A 53 13.57 -2.30 -19.83
C SER A 53 13.41 -0.96 -20.54
N MET A 54 13.34 0.11 -19.74
CA MET A 54 14.07 1.34 -20.04
C MET A 54 15.03 1.59 -18.88
N SER A 55 16.22 1.01 -19.00
CA SER A 55 17.38 1.40 -18.20
C SER A 55 18.08 2.54 -18.94
N GLU A 56 17.68 3.78 -18.67
CA GLU A 56 18.45 4.96 -19.06
C GLU A 56 19.03 5.61 -17.80
N GLY A 57 20.35 5.51 -17.65
CA GLY A 57 21.14 6.43 -16.84
C GLY A 57 21.10 6.22 -15.33
N ASN A 58 21.94 5.30 -14.83
CA ASN A 58 22.60 5.37 -13.51
C ASN A 58 21.75 5.62 -12.24
N GLN A 59 20.43 5.52 -12.31
CA GLN A 59 19.56 5.51 -11.16
C GLN A 59 18.78 4.20 -11.16
N SER A 60 19.19 3.30 -10.28
CA SER A 60 18.43 2.11 -9.94
C SER A 60 17.09 2.55 -9.34
N ILE A 61 16.10 2.77 -10.19
CA ILE A 61 14.70 2.69 -9.77
C ILE A 61 14.47 1.22 -9.45
N SER A 62 14.83 0.82 -8.23
CA SER A 62 14.30 -0.40 -7.63
C SER A 62 12.80 -0.17 -7.53
N PHE A 63 12.09 -0.49 -8.60
CA PHE A 63 10.67 -0.76 -8.53
C PHE A 63 10.57 -2.00 -7.67
N ASP A 64 10.59 -1.80 -6.35
CA ASP A 64 10.00 -2.72 -5.39
C ASP A 64 8.56 -2.85 -5.84
N SER A 65 8.36 -3.79 -6.75
CA SER A 65 7.18 -3.92 -7.58
C SER A 65 6.10 -4.60 -6.75
N ASN A 66 5.96 -4.24 -5.48
CA ASN A 66 4.92 -4.75 -4.63
C ASN A 66 3.70 -3.82 -4.77
N PRO A 67 2.65 -4.25 -5.49
CA PRO A 67 1.44 -3.44 -5.64
C PRO A 67 0.77 -3.13 -4.30
N TRP A 68 1.09 -3.90 -3.24
CA TRP A 68 0.56 -3.76 -1.89
C TRP A 68 1.57 -3.06 -0.96
N SER A 69 1.99 -1.85 -1.31
CA SER A 69 2.91 -1.03 -0.50
C SER A 69 2.24 0.25 -0.01
N ILE A 70 2.63 0.70 1.19
CA ILE A 70 2.13 1.96 1.79
C ILE A 70 2.95 3.12 1.23
N THR A 71 2.39 3.80 0.23
CA THR A 71 2.94 4.99 -0.42
C THR A 71 2.72 6.24 0.45
N GLU A 72 3.45 7.33 0.17
CA GLU A 72 3.41 8.55 1.00
C GLU A 72 2.02 9.20 1.06
N ASP A 73 1.24 9.13 -0.03
CA ASP A 73 -0.15 9.57 -0.06
C ASP A 73 -1.03 8.76 0.89
N ILE A 74 -0.82 7.45 0.99
CA ILE A 74 -1.54 6.59 1.94
C ILE A 74 -1.08 6.88 3.38
N LYS A 75 0.21 7.16 3.60
CA LYS A 75 0.72 7.56 4.93
C LYS A 75 0.10 8.86 5.42
N ALA A 76 -0.16 9.82 4.54
CA ALA A 76 -0.80 11.07 4.90
C ALA A 76 -2.26 10.89 5.39
N LEU A 77 -2.91 9.80 4.98
CA LEU A 77 -4.27 9.44 5.40
C LEU A 77 -4.30 8.58 6.66
N LEU A 78 -3.14 8.07 7.10
CA LEU A 78 -3.01 7.21 8.27
C LEU A 78 -2.35 7.97 9.43
N PRO A 79 -2.68 7.65 10.68
CA PRO A 79 -1.97 8.21 11.82
C PRO A 79 -0.51 7.77 11.80
N THR A 80 0.37 8.59 12.38
CA THR A 80 1.80 8.29 12.48
C THR A 80 1.99 6.92 13.12
N PRO A 81 2.66 5.97 12.44
CA PRO A 81 2.85 4.63 12.98
C PRO A 81 3.67 4.72 14.27
N TYR A 82 3.43 3.79 15.20
CA TYR A 82 4.24 3.72 16.40
C TYR A 82 5.63 3.22 16.02
N VAL A 83 6.60 4.14 15.99
CA VAL A 83 8.01 3.78 15.89
C VAL A 83 8.37 3.05 17.18
N ARG A 84 8.76 1.78 17.07
CA ARG A 84 9.30 1.02 18.20
C ARG A 84 10.64 1.69 18.57
N MET A 85 10.61 2.61 19.52
CA MET A 85 11.83 3.12 20.17
C MET A 85 12.40 1.99 21.01
N TRP A 86 13.62 1.58 20.69
CA TRP A 86 14.42 0.60 21.41
C TRP A 86 15.49 1.33 22.21
#